data_AF-A0A955EX31-F1
#
_entry.id   AF-A0A955EX31-F1
#
_cell.length_a   1.000
_cell.length_b   1.000
_cell.length_c   1.000
_cell.angle_alpha   90.00
_cell.angle_beta   90.00
_cell.angle_gamma   90.00
#
_symmetry.space_group_name_H-M   'P 1'
#
loop_
_entity.id
_entity.type
_entity.pdbx_description
1 polymer ?
#
loop_
_entity_poly.entity_id
_entity_poly.type
_entity_poly.pdbx_seq_one_letter_code
_entity_poly.pdbx_strand_id
1 'polypeptide(L)'
;LASSQFAEGAAAFQKMISMRPDSRFLGEASIALARCQTGARKFADVGPALSKLRAAAEANKDLAFWLVEAAIAEATGQLAAGQASAAATTVHDAASAVKTSDDKRSQDLWARAKRLEFEAHLAAKDPSKAKIVQDDLKQASSRSVFALAAERNCRAETALSEKASGSDLHRVAKWLGDVHVENFEAVSQLPRTCYLLGLVHLELAGSRAPARETAKGYFEEVRRRFPETREAFLARDQLKKM
;
A
#
# COMPACT_ATOMS: atom_id res chain seq x y z
N LEU A 1 13.22 21.79 13.19
CA LEU A 1 13.42 20.81 14.28
C LEU A 1 13.25 19.36 13.79
N ALA A 2 12.11 18.96 13.19
CA ALA A 2 11.96 17.59 12.66
C ALA A 2 12.98 17.22 11.55
N SER A 3 13.31 18.16 10.65
CA SER A 3 14.24 17.89 9.53
C SER A 3 15.69 17.62 9.95
N SER A 4 16.17 18.14 11.08
CA SER A 4 17.54 17.89 11.54
C SER A 4 17.67 16.50 12.18
N GLN A 5 16.66 16.09 12.94
CA GLN A 5 16.59 14.75 13.55
C GLN A 5 16.50 13.64 12.50
N PHE A 6 15.74 13.83 11.42
CA PHE A 6 15.70 12.86 10.32
C PHE A 6 17.03 12.76 9.57
N ALA A 7 17.74 13.87 9.39
CA ALA A 7 19.04 13.90 8.72
C ALA A 7 20.14 13.22 9.56
N GLU A 8 20.19 13.50 10.87
CA GLU A 8 21.12 12.85 11.81
C GLU A 8 20.85 11.34 11.91
N GLY A 9 19.58 10.94 12.00
CA GLY A 9 19.18 9.54 11.98
C GLY A 9 19.59 8.84 10.68
N ALA A 10 19.32 9.45 9.53
CA ALA A 10 19.70 8.90 8.23
C ALA A 10 21.23 8.68 8.11
N ALA A 11 22.04 9.66 8.55
CA ALA A 11 23.49 9.53 8.55
C ALA A 11 23.98 8.39 9.46
N ALA A 12 23.38 8.23 10.64
CA ALA A 12 23.69 7.13 11.54
C ALA A 12 23.37 5.77 10.91
N PHE A 13 22.20 5.62 10.29
CA PHE A 13 21.83 4.36 9.63
C PHE A 13 22.71 4.07 8.41
N GLN A 14 23.07 5.06 7.60
CA GLN A 14 24.02 4.88 6.48
C GLN A 14 25.40 4.40 6.94
N LYS A 15 25.90 4.95 8.05
CA LYS A 15 27.17 4.50 8.65
C LYS A 15 27.07 3.04 9.10
N MET A 16 25.99 2.68 9.78
CA MET A 16 25.75 1.31 10.25
C MET A 16 25.67 0.29 9.11
N ILE A 17 24.93 0.61 8.04
CA ILE A 17 24.81 -0.22 6.83
C ILE A 17 26.18 -0.45 6.18
N SER A 18 27.05 0.55 6.20
CA SER A 18 28.39 0.45 5.62
C SER A 18 29.36 -0.39 6.44
N MET A 19 29.08 -0.58 7.73
CA MET A 19 29.96 -1.33 8.65
C MET A 19 29.62 -2.82 8.77
N ARG A 20 28.38 -3.25 8.46
CA ARG A 20 27.91 -4.65 8.66
C ARG A 20 26.93 -5.12 7.57
N PRO A 21 27.41 -5.52 6.38
CA PRO A 21 26.57 -5.84 5.21
C PRO A 21 25.91 -7.23 5.24
N ASP A 22 26.17 -8.06 6.23
CA ASP A 22 25.84 -9.49 6.26
C ASP A 22 24.88 -9.89 7.40
N SER A 23 24.45 -8.93 8.21
CA SER A 23 23.66 -9.20 9.42
C SER A 23 22.20 -8.77 9.29
N ARG A 24 21.32 -9.35 10.11
CA ARG A 24 19.92 -8.89 10.31
C ARG A 24 19.81 -7.38 10.58
N PHE A 25 20.86 -6.80 11.16
CA PHE A 25 21.00 -5.36 11.39
C PHE A 25 20.97 -4.53 10.10
N LEU A 26 21.45 -5.08 8.98
CA LEU A 26 21.35 -4.45 7.66
C LEU A 26 19.88 -4.21 7.28
N GLY A 27 19.01 -5.19 7.52
CA GLY A 27 17.59 -5.09 7.21
C GLY A 27 16.89 -4.02 8.04
N GLU A 28 17.07 -4.05 9.36
CA GLU A 28 16.47 -3.08 10.28
C GLU A 28 16.99 -1.66 10.04
N ALA A 29 18.30 -1.50 9.83
CA ALA A 29 18.91 -0.20 9.51
C ALA A 29 18.44 0.35 8.15
N SER A 30 18.25 -0.51 7.15
CA SER A 30 17.75 -0.10 5.83
C SER A 30 16.31 0.40 5.89
N ILE A 31 15.44 -0.25 6.68
CA ILE A 31 14.07 0.24 6.91
C ILE A 31 14.09 1.58 7.63
N ALA A 32 14.88 1.69 8.70
CA ALA A 32 14.97 2.92 9.46
C ALA A 32 15.51 4.07 8.60
N LEU A 33 16.52 3.81 7.76
CA LEU A 33 17.01 4.75 6.76
C LEU A 33 15.91 5.15 5.78
N ALA A 34 15.19 4.19 5.19
CA ALA A 34 14.10 4.48 4.26
C ALA A 34 13.03 5.37 4.90
N ARG A 35 12.65 5.10 6.15
CA ARG A 35 11.70 5.93 6.91
C ARG A 35 12.24 7.34 7.18
N CYS A 36 13.49 7.47 7.62
CA CYS A 36 14.12 8.77 7.86
C CYS A 36 14.18 9.61 6.57
N GLN A 37 14.59 8.99 5.47
CA GLN A 37 14.70 9.67 4.18
C GLN A 37 13.34 9.99 3.57
N THR A 38 12.33 9.13 3.76
CA THR A 38 10.93 9.45 3.41
C THR A 38 10.44 10.66 4.21
N GLY A 39 10.70 10.71 5.52
CA GLY A 39 10.39 11.87 6.36
C GLY A 39 11.12 13.15 5.94
N ALA A 40 12.37 13.02 5.49
CA ALA A 40 13.18 14.12 4.98
C ALA A 40 12.93 14.47 3.50
N ARG A 41 12.06 13.72 2.80
CA ARG A 41 11.78 13.82 1.36
C ARG A 41 13.03 13.65 0.46
N LYS A 42 13.96 12.78 0.86
CA LYS A 42 15.25 12.51 0.18
C LYS A 42 15.31 11.06 -0.32
N PHE A 43 14.41 10.69 -1.23
CA PHE A 43 14.20 9.30 -1.66
C PHE A 43 15.40 8.70 -2.41
N ALA A 44 16.16 9.53 -3.14
CA ALA A 44 17.33 9.08 -3.90
C ALA A 44 18.43 8.48 -3.01
N ASP A 45 18.48 8.86 -1.73
CA ASP A 45 19.51 8.43 -0.78
C ASP A 45 19.25 7.03 -0.19
N VAL A 46 18.11 6.42 -0.52
CA VAL A 46 17.71 5.07 -0.05
C VAL A 46 18.15 3.98 -1.03
N GLY A 47 18.19 4.28 -2.33
CA GLY A 47 18.55 3.34 -3.39
C GLY A 47 19.84 2.56 -3.16
N PRO A 48 20.96 3.20 -2.75
CA PRO A 48 22.20 2.48 -2.44
C PRO A 48 22.05 1.47 -1.28
N ALA A 49 21.24 1.77 -0.27
CA ALA A 49 20.97 0.87 0.84
C ALA A 49 20.08 -0.31 0.42
N LEU A 50 19.03 -0.05 -0.38
CA LEU A 50 18.22 -1.13 -0.94
C LEU A 50 19.03 -2.04 -1.86
N SER A 51 19.93 -1.50 -2.66
CA SER A 51 20.80 -2.30 -3.52
C SER A 51 21.69 -3.24 -2.71
N LYS A 52 22.30 -2.75 -1.62
CA LYS A 52 23.06 -3.59 -0.68
C LYS A 52 22.20 -4.66 -0.02
N LEU A 53 21.01 -4.28 0.46
CA LEU A 53 20.07 -5.22 1.07
C LEU A 53 19.56 -6.27 0.08
N ARG A 54 19.39 -5.91 -1.20
CA ARG A 54 19.01 -6.84 -2.27
C ARG A 54 20.08 -7.88 -2.51
N ALA A 55 21.33 -7.45 -2.67
CA ALA A 55 22.47 -8.37 -2.81
C ALA A 55 22.60 -9.31 -1.58
N ALA A 56 22.37 -8.78 -0.38
CA ALA A 56 22.37 -9.60 0.83
C ALA A 56 21.17 -10.56 0.88
N ALA A 57 19.99 -10.16 0.39
CA ALA A 57 18.79 -10.98 0.34
C ALA A 57 18.86 -12.13 -0.69
N GLU A 58 19.61 -11.95 -1.77
CA GLU A 58 19.93 -13.03 -2.71
C GLU A 58 20.76 -14.13 -2.04
N ALA A 59 21.68 -13.74 -1.16
CA ALA A 59 22.51 -14.68 -0.39
C ALA A 59 21.80 -15.25 0.85
N ASN A 60 20.85 -14.51 1.43
CA ASN A 60 20.11 -14.89 2.63
C ASN A 60 18.62 -14.55 2.51
N LYS A 61 17.79 -15.57 2.31
CA LYS A 61 16.33 -15.44 2.15
C LYS A 61 15.64 -14.80 3.35
N ASP A 62 16.21 -14.88 4.55
CA ASP A 62 15.66 -14.22 5.74
C ASP A 62 15.71 -12.69 5.63
N LEU A 63 16.54 -12.15 4.73
CA LEU A 63 16.63 -10.73 4.43
C LEU A 63 15.63 -10.25 3.36
N ALA A 64 14.97 -11.16 2.64
CA ALA A 64 13.97 -10.81 1.63
C ALA A 64 12.78 -10.07 2.25
N PHE A 65 12.38 -10.44 3.47
CA PHE A 65 11.37 -9.72 4.25
C PHE A 65 11.77 -8.24 4.44
N TRP A 66 13.00 -8.00 4.88
CA TRP A 66 13.49 -6.65 5.16
C TRP A 66 13.61 -5.81 3.89
N LEU A 67 14.04 -6.43 2.78
CA LEU A 67 14.10 -5.77 1.47
C LEU A 67 12.75 -5.20 1.08
N VAL A 68 11.69 -5.99 1.21
CA VAL A 68 10.35 -5.56 0.79
C VAL A 68 9.79 -4.47 1.70
N GLU A 69 9.96 -4.58 3.02
CA GLU A 69 9.53 -3.51 3.95
C GLU A 69 10.26 -2.18 3.68
N ALA A 70 11.56 -2.23 3.41
CA ALA A 70 12.35 -1.04 3.09
C ALA A 70 11.90 -0.45 1.73
N ALA A 71 11.65 -1.29 0.73
CA ALA A 71 11.15 -0.88 -0.58
C ALA A 71 9.74 -0.26 -0.50
N ILE A 72 8.83 -0.80 0.32
CA ILE A 72 7.51 -0.21 0.57
C ILE A 72 7.65 1.19 1.17
N ALA A 73 8.55 1.37 2.15
CA ALA A 73 8.78 2.67 2.77
C ALA A 73 9.35 3.71 1.78
N GLU A 74 10.28 3.31 0.91
CA GLU A 74 10.81 4.16 -0.15
C GLU A 74 9.74 4.53 -1.18
N ALA A 75 9.02 3.54 -1.69
CA ALA A 75 7.99 3.75 -2.71
C ALA A 75 6.83 4.61 -2.21
N THR A 76 6.48 4.51 -0.93
CA THR A 76 5.51 5.41 -0.28
C THR A 76 5.99 6.86 -0.34
N GLY A 77 7.28 7.08 -0.08
CA GLY A 77 7.90 8.39 -0.20
C GLY A 77 7.95 8.91 -1.64
N GLN A 78 8.36 8.06 -2.58
CA GLN A 78 8.38 8.37 -4.01
C GLN A 78 6.98 8.77 -4.51
N LEU A 79 5.92 8.06 -4.13
CA LEU A 79 4.55 8.43 -4.46
C LEU A 79 4.15 9.79 -3.88
N ALA A 80 4.49 10.06 -2.61
CA ALA A 80 4.23 11.36 -1.99
C ALA A 80 4.94 12.52 -2.71
N ALA A 81 6.04 12.23 -3.41
CA ALA A 81 6.78 13.19 -4.22
C ALA A 81 6.41 13.17 -5.71
N GLY A 82 5.37 12.44 -6.10
CA GLY A 82 4.92 12.35 -7.49
C GLY A 82 5.80 11.47 -8.40
N GLN A 83 6.74 10.71 -7.84
CA GLN A 83 7.63 9.80 -8.55
C GLN A 83 7.00 8.41 -8.74
N ALA A 84 5.81 8.37 -9.34
CA ALA A 84 4.99 7.17 -9.43
C ALA A 84 5.66 6.00 -10.17
N SER A 85 6.34 6.26 -11.29
CA SER A 85 7.06 5.20 -12.02
C SER A 85 8.23 4.61 -11.22
N ALA A 86 8.95 5.44 -10.46
CA ALA A 86 10.02 4.94 -9.59
C ALA A 86 9.46 4.07 -8.46
N ALA A 87 8.35 4.51 -7.85
CA ALA A 87 7.65 3.73 -6.82
C ALA A 87 7.25 2.35 -7.32
N ALA A 88 6.65 2.27 -8.52
CA ALA A 88 6.26 1.01 -9.13
C ALA A 88 7.45 0.06 -9.31
N THR A 89 8.56 0.55 -9.88
CA THR A 89 9.78 -0.24 -10.07
C THR A 89 10.36 -0.72 -8.74
N THR A 90 10.49 0.16 -7.74
CA THR A 90 11.07 -0.17 -6.44
C THR A 90 10.34 -1.33 -5.75
N VAL A 91 9.00 -1.31 -5.71
CA VAL A 91 8.23 -2.40 -5.08
C VAL A 91 8.13 -3.65 -5.95
N HIS A 92 8.11 -3.51 -7.28
CA HIS A 92 8.06 -4.65 -8.19
C HIS A 92 9.30 -5.54 -8.01
N ASP A 93 10.48 -4.93 -8.05
CA ASP A 93 11.75 -5.61 -7.88
C ASP A 93 11.83 -6.31 -6.51
N ALA A 94 11.43 -5.61 -5.45
CA ALA A 94 11.50 -6.15 -4.10
C ALA A 94 10.49 -7.29 -3.89
N ALA A 95 9.25 -7.15 -4.38
CA ALA A 95 8.21 -8.18 -4.25
C ALA A 95 8.65 -9.51 -4.88
N SER A 96 9.46 -9.48 -5.94
CA SER A 96 9.98 -10.69 -6.57
C SER A 96 10.84 -11.55 -5.62
N ALA A 97 11.47 -10.94 -4.61
CA ALA A 97 12.29 -11.65 -3.63
C ALA A 97 11.46 -12.56 -2.68
N VAL A 98 10.17 -12.29 -2.52
CA VAL A 98 9.28 -13.04 -1.61
C VAL A 98 8.14 -13.76 -2.35
N LYS A 99 8.07 -13.63 -3.68
CA LYS A 99 6.95 -14.13 -4.51
C LYS A 99 6.69 -15.63 -4.36
N THR A 100 7.74 -16.43 -4.20
CA THR A 100 7.64 -17.90 -4.12
C THR A 100 7.61 -18.42 -2.69
N SER A 101 7.50 -17.56 -1.67
CA SER A 101 7.45 -18.03 -0.29
C SER A 101 6.05 -18.54 0.07
N ASP A 102 6.01 -19.68 0.75
CA ASP A 102 4.76 -20.29 1.22
C ASP A 102 4.35 -19.80 2.62
N ASP A 103 5.22 -19.05 3.31
CA ASP A 103 4.86 -18.51 4.61
C ASP A 103 3.90 -17.32 4.50
N LYS A 104 2.91 -17.28 5.39
CA LYS A 104 1.85 -16.27 5.40
C LYS A 104 2.39 -14.84 5.47
N ARG A 105 3.46 -14.61 6.24
CA ARG A 105 4.02 -13.27 6.44
C ARG A 105 4.63 -12.72 5.15
N SER A 106 5.34 -13.56 4.40
CA SER A 106 5.87 -13.20 3.08
C SER A 106 4.76 -13.02 2.04
N GLN A 107 3.70 -13.82 2.08
CA GLN A 107 2.54 -13.65 1.19
C GLN A 107 1.81 -12.33 1.46
N ASP A 108 1.57 -11.97 2.72
CA ASP A 108 0.96 -10.71 3.10
C ASP A 108 1.86 -9.52 2.71
N LEU A 109 3.18 -9.67 2.88
CA LEU A 109 4.14 -8.65 2.50
C LEU A 109 4.24 -8.46 0.98
N TRP A 110 4.26 -9.55 0.22
CA TRP A 110 4.18 -9.53 -1.24
C TRP A 110 2.93 -8.79 -1.70
N ALA A 111 1.77 -9.11 -1.11
CA ALA A 111 0.51 -8.49 -1.46
C ALA A 111 0.47 -7.00 -1.09
N ARG A 112 1.09 -6.60 0.03
CA ARG A 112 1.29 -5.17 0.38
C ARG A 112 2.11 -4.44 -0.67
N ALA A 113 3.22 -5.03 -1.11
CA ALA A 113 4.06 -4.44 -2.15
C ALA A 113 3.31 -4.32 -3.48
N LYS A 114 2.59 -5.37 -3.90
CA LYS A 114 1.75 -5.36 -5.11
C LYS A 114 0.63 -4.34 -5.03
N ARG A 115 0.00 -4.17 -3.87
CA ARG A 115 -0.99 -3.11 -3.67
C ARG A 115 -0.41 -1.73 -3.91
N LEU A 116 0.80 -1.47 -3.41
CA LEU A 116 1.50 -0.20 -3.64
C LEU A 116 1.94 -0.05 -5.11
N GLU A 117 2.34 -1.15 -5.76
CA GLU A 117 2.65 -1.19 -7.19
C GLU A 117 1.45 -0.77 -8.03
N PHE A 118 0.26 -1.27 -7.69
CA PHE A 118 -0.99 -0.89 -8.34
C PHE A 118 -1.29 0.61 -8.19
N GLU A 119 -1.20 1.15 -6.97
CA GLU A 119 -1.40 2.58 -6.73
C GLU A 119 -0.42 3.44 -7.54
N ALA A 120 0.83 2.98 -7.63
CA ALA A 120 1.86 3.64 -8.41
C ALA A 120 1.57 3.63 -9.91
N HIS A 121 1.13 2.50 -10.47
CA HIS A 121 0.72 2.43 -11.89
C HIS A 121 -0.50 3.31 -12.18
N LEU A 122 -1.50 3.36 -11.28
CA LEU A 122 -2.63 4.30 -11.42
C LEU A 122 -2.16 5.75 -11.38
N ALA A 123 -1.29 6.12 -10.43
CA ALA A 123 -0.74 7.47 -10.32
C ALA A 123 0.12 7.85 -11.54
N ALA A 124 0.82 6.88 -12.14
CA ALA A 124 1.56 7.04 -13.39
C ALA A 124 0.66 7.04 -14.64
N LYS A 125 -0.66 6.90 -14.49
CA LYS A 125 -1.64 6.78 -15.59
C LYS A 125 -1.35 5.59 -16.53
N ASP A 126 -0.90 4.46 -15.96
CA ASP A 126 -0.63 3.22 -16.68
C ASP A 126 -1.64 2.12 -16.26
N PRO A 127 -2.90 2.19 -16.74
CA PRO A 127 -3.93 1.23 -16.37
C PRO A 127 -3.61 -0.19 -16.84
N SER A 128 -2.79 -0.34 -17.89
CA SER A 128 -2.40 -1.64 -18.43
C SER A 128 -1.55 -2.42 -17.44
N LYS A 129 -0.56 -1.77 -16.80
CA LYS A 129 0.25 -2.39 -15.76
C LYS A 129 -0.50 -2.53 -14.44
N ALA A 130 -1.35 -1.57 -14.08
CA ALA A 130 -2.23 -1.71 -12.93
C ALA A 130 -3.11 -2.97 -13.06
N LYS A 131 -3.60 -3.27 -14.27
CA LYS A 131 -4.38 -4.47 -14.54
C LYS A 131 -3.58 -5.76 -14.33
N ILE A 132 -2.33 -5.81 -14.78
CA ILE A 132 -1.43 -6.96 -14.54
C ILE A 132 -1.27 -7.21 -13.03
N VAL A 133 -1.01 -6.16 -12.25
CA VAL A 133 -0.87 -6.27 -10.79
C VAL A 133 -2.16 -6.74 -10.11
N GLN A 134 -3.32 -6.29 -10.60
CA GLN A 134 -4.61 -6.76 -10.11
C GLN A 134 -4.80 -8.27 -10.37
N ASP A 135 -4.41 -8.75 -11.55
CA ASP A 135 -4.51 -10.17 -11.90
C ASP A 135 -3.51 -11.01 -11.10
N ASP A 136 -2.31 -10.49 -10.80
CA ASP A 136 -1.35 -11.09 -9.86
C ASP A 136 -2.01 -11.28 -8.46
N LEU A 137 -2.62 -10.21 -7.91
CA LEU A 137 -3.29 -10.27 -6.61
C LEU A 137 -4.46 -11.27 -6.59
N LYS A 138 -5.19 -11.39 -7.71
CA LYS A 138 -6.28 -12.36 -7.87
C LYS A 138 -5.79 -13.80 -7.79
N GLN A 139 -4.61 -14.10 -8.31
CA GLN A 139 -4.04 -15.44 -8.20
C GLN A 139 -3.64 -15.76 -6.74
N ALA A 140 -3.27 -14.75 -5.96
CA ALA A 140 -2.88 -14.90 -4.56
C ALA A 140 -4.07 -14.86 -3.57
N SER A 141 -5.25 -14.40 -3.99
CA SER A 141 -6.37 -14.13 -3.09
C SER A 141 -6.93 -15.37 -2.37
N SER A 142 -6.68 -16.57 -2.90
CA SER A 142 -7.09 -17.82 -2.24
C SER A 142 -6.18 -18.24 -1.09
N ARG A 143 -5.00 -17.61 -0.95
CA ARG A 143 -3.96 -17.98 0.02
C ARG A 143 -3.78 -16.94 1.13
N SER A 144 -4.22 -15.70 0.90
CA SER A 144 -4.10 -14.60 1.86
C SER A 144 -5.36 -13.72 1.85
N VAL A 145 -5.94 -13.53 3.03
CA VAL A 145 -7.04 -12.57 3.27
C VAL A 145 -6.59 -11.15 2.92
N PHE A 146 -5.33 -10.81 3.18
CA PHE A 146 -4.77 -9.53 2.77
C PHE A 146 -4.76 -9.41 1.24
N ALA A 147 -4.29 -10.44 0.53
CA ALA A 147 -4.25 -10.44 -0.94
C ALA A 147 -5.66 -10.32 -1.53
N LEU A 148 -6.65 -11.01 -0.95
CA LEU A 148 -8.06 -10.86 -1.31
C LEU A 148 -8.53 -9.42 -1.11
N ALA A 149 -8.26 -8.83 0.05
CA ALA A 149 -8.67 -7.46 0.34
C ALA A 149 -8.02 -6.44 -0.61
N ALA A 150 -6.72 -6.56 -0.82
CA ALA A 150 -5.97 -5.74 -1.77
C ALA A 150 -6.55 -5.87 -3.19
N GLU A 151 -6.85 -7.10 -3.63
CA GLU A 151 -7.43 -7.36 -4.94
C GLU A 151 -8.81 -6.70 -5.13
N ARG A 152 -9.70 -6.82 -4.14
CA ARG A 152 -11.02 -6.17 -4.18
C ARG A 152 -10.94 -4.66 -4.13
N ASN A 153 -10.02 -4.12 -3.33
CA ASN A 153 -9.75 -2.68 -3.31
C ASN A 153 -9.26 -2.20 -4.68
N CYS A 154 -8.34 -2.92 -5.33
CA CYS A 154 -7.88 -2.60 -6.69
C CYS A 154 -9.04 -2.67 -7.71
N ARG A 155 -9.92 -3.68 -7.66
CA ARG A 155 -11.13 -3.75 -8.49
C ARG A 155 -12.06 -2.56 -8.31
N ALA A 156 -12.31 -2.16 -7.07
CA ALA A 156 -13.16 -1.03 -6.78
C ALA A 156 -12.55 0.27 -7.32
N GLU A 157 -11.24 0.46 -7.16
CA GLU A 157 -10.54 1.64 -7.69
C GLU A 157 -10.58 1.73 -9.21
N THR A 158 -10.33 0.61 -9.90
CA THR A 158 -10.47 0.55 -11.36
C THR A 158 -11.89 0.91 -11.76
N ALA A 159 -12.90 0.29 -11.15
CA ALA A 159 -14.31 0.55 -11.47
C ALA A 159 -14.71 2.02 -11.23
N LEU A 160 -14.28 2.61 -10.12
CA LEU A 160 -14.53 4.03 -9.83
C LEU A 160 -13.82 4.95 -10.84
N SER A 161 -12.57 4.63 -11.21
CA SER A 161 -11.81 5.39 -12.21
C SER A 161 -12.44 5.32 -13.60
N GLU A 162 -13.02 4.17 -13.95
CA GLU A 162 -13.72 3.94 -15.22
C GLU A 162 -15.16 4.47 -15.21
N LYS A 163 -15.59 5.10 -14.10
CA LYS A 163 -16.96 5.60 -13.89
C LYS A 163 -18.01 4.50 -14.11
N ALA A 164 -17.74 3.31 -13.59
CA ALA A 164 -18.72 2.22 -13.56
C ALA A 164 -20.04 2.71 -12.96
N SER A 165 -21.16 2.13 -13.39
CA SER A 165 -22.48 2.55 -12.95
C SER A 165 -23.43 1.37 -12.77
N GLY A 166 -24.56 1.61 -12.09
CA GLY A 166 -25.64 0.64 -11.98
C GLY A 166 -25.19 -0.71 -11.42
N SER A 167 -25.41 -1.79 -12.17
CA SER A 167 -25.15 -3.17 -11.75
C SER A 167 -23.69 -3.45 -11.41
N ASP A 168 -22.74 -2.76 -12.07
CA ASP A 168 -21.32 -2.98 -11.83
C ASP A 168 -20.89 -2.43 -10.48
N LEU A 169 -21.37 -1.24 -10.10
CA LEU A 169 -21.12 -0.69 -8.76
C LEU A 169 -21.78 -1.52 -7.65
N HIS A 170 -22.96 -2.11 -7.90
CA HIS A 170 -23.58 -3.03 -6.92
C HIS A 170 -22.71 -4.28 -6.71
N ARG A 171 -22.13 -4.81 -7.78
CA ARG A 171 -21.21 -5.95 -7.71
C ARG A 171 -19.93 -5.59 -6.95
N VAL A 172 -19.39 -4.40 -7.18
CA VAL A 172 -18.24 -3.86 -6.43
C VAL A 172 -18.57 -3.68 -4.94
N ALA A 173 -19.73 -3.09 -4.62
CA ALA A 173 -20.18 -2.91 -3.24
C ALA A 173 -20.28 -4.26 -2.51
N LYS A 174 -20.85 -5.28 -3.18
CA LYS A 174 -20.93 -6.64 -2.63
C LYS A 174 -19.53 -7.20 -2.32
N TRP A 175 -18.61 -7.16 -3.29
CA TRP A 175 -17.26 -7.66 -3.10
C TRP A 175 -16.50 -6.98 -1.96
N LEU A 176 -16.64 -5.66 -1.84
CA LEU A 176 -16.01 -4.91 -0.74
C LEU A 176 -16.68 -5.23 0.60
N GLY A 177 -18.00 -5.45 0.63
CA GLY A 177 -18.73 -5.86 1.82
C GLY A 177 -18.30 -7.23 2.34
N ASP A 178 -18.16 -8.21 1.44
CA ASP A 178 -17.67 -9.56 1.77
C ASP A 178 -16.28 -9.47 2.41
N VAL A 179 -15.36 -8.70 1.80
CA VAL A 179 -14.02 -8.47 2.34
C VAL A 179 -14.03 -7.69 3.64
N HIS A 180 -14.91 -6.69 3.81
CA HIS A 180 -14.98 -5.91 5.04
C HIS A 180 -15.29 -6.81 6.26
N VAL A 181 -16.15 -7.81 6.07
CA VAL A 181 -16.48 -8.81 7.10
C VAL A 181 -15.31 -9.76 7.33
N GLU A 182 -14.74 -10.32 6.27
CA GLU A 182 -13.64 -11.30 6.36
C GLU A 182 -12.32 -10.69 6.87
N ASN A 183 -12.07 -9.42 6.57
CA ASN A 183 -10.86 -8.68 6.91
C ASN A 183 -11.04 -7.84 8.20
N PHE A 184 -12.13 -8.02 8.95
CA PHE A 184 -12.44 -7.21 10.12
C PHE A 184 -11.35 -7.27 11.20
N GLU A 185 -10.64 -8.39 11.32
CA GLU A 185 -9.53 -8.61 12.24
C GLU A 185 -8.15 -8.30 11.62
N ALA A 186 -8.05 -8.29 10.30
CA ALA A 186 -6.82 -8.02 9.54
C ALA A 186 -6.77 -6.51 9.16
N VAL A 187 -6.41 -5.70 10.15
CA VAL A 187 -6.53 -4.22 10.16
C VAL A 187 -5.91 -3.50 8.95
N SER A 188 -4.94 -4.06 8.23
CA SER A 188 -4.08 -3.30 7.33
C SER A 188 -4.72 -2.85 6.00
N GLN A 189 -5.76 -3.52 5.47
CA GLN A 189 -6.51 -3.05 4.29
C GLN A 189 -7.90 -2.48 4.62
N LEU A 190 -8.38 -2.70 5.85
CA LEU A 190 -9.71 -2.34 6.27
C LEU A 190 -10.03 -0.83 6.15
N PRO A 191 -9.12 0.12 6.48
CA PRO A 191 -9.36 1.54 6.25
C PRO A 191 -9.69 1.84 4.78
N ARG A 192 -8.96 1.19 3.86
CA ARG A 192 -9.13 1.39 2.42
C ARG A 192 -10.44 0.79 1.93
N THR A 193 -10.76 -0.43 2.35
CA THR A 193 -12.02 -1.10 2.01
C THR A 193 -13.22 -0.28 2.48
N CYS A 194 -13.20 0.24 3.71
CA CYS A 194 -14.27 1.10 4.23
C CYS A 194 -14.37 2.42 3.45
N TYR A 195 -13.25 3.06 3.14
CA TYR A 195 -13.26 4.29 2.34
C TYR A 195 -13.85 4.06 0.94
N LEU A 196 -13.47 2.97 0.28
CA LEU A 196 -14.00 2.60 -1.04
C LEU A 196 -15.48 2.21 -0.99
N LEU A 197 -15.94 1.53 0.07
CA LEU A 197 -17.37 1.29 0.31
C LEU A 197 -18.14 2.62 0.39
N GLY A 198 -17.60 3.59 1.13
CA GLY A 198 -18.17 4.94 1.20
C GLY A 198 -18.30 5.60 -0.18
N LEU A 199 -17.24 5.56 -0.99
CA LEU A 199 -17.28 6.11 -2.36
C LEU A 199 -18.28 5.38 -3.26
N VAL A 200 -18.28 4.05 -3.26
CA VAL A 200 -19.19 3.25 -4.09
C VAL A 200 -20.64 3.50 -3.70
N HIS A 201 -20.96 3.55 -2.41
CA HIS A 201 -22.31 3.88 -1.96
C HIS A 201 -22.72 5.32 -2.28
N LEU A 202 -21.77 6.26 -2.26
CA LEU A 202 -22.02 7.65 -2.66
C LEU A 202 -22.37 7.74 -4.16
N GLU A 203 -21.62 7.05 -5.01
CA GLU A 203 -21.90 6.97 -6.45
C GLU A 203 -23.23 6.26 -6.75
N LEU A 204 -23.52 5.14 -6.05
CA LEU A 204 -24.79 4.44 -6.16
C LEU A 204 -25.98 5.28 -5.68
N ALA A 205 -25.75 6.19 -4.73
CA ALA A 205 -26.82 7.00 -4.17
C ALA A 205 -27.39 8.00 -5.18
N GLY A 206 -26.56 8.63 -6.00
CA GLY A 206 -26.96 9.80 -6.78
C GLY A 206 -27.62 10.85 -5.86
N SER A 207 -28.93 11.06 -6.00
CA SER A 207 -29.75 11.93 -5.14
C SER A 207 -30.51 11.23 -4.00
N ARG A 208 -30.38 9.90 -3.84
CA ARG A 208 -31.15 9.11 -2.87
C ARG A 208 -30.55 9.19 -1.46
N ALA A 209 -31.34 9.69 -0.50
CA ALA A 209 -30.91 9.87 0.89
C ALA A 209 -30.41 8.60 1.61
N PRO A 210 -31.05 7.42 1.50
CA PRO A 210 -30.64 6.24 2.28
C PRO A 210 -29.23 5.73 1.94
N ALA A 211 -28.86 5.75 0.66
CA ALA A 211 -27.53 5.32 0.22
C ALA A 211 -26.44 6.37 0.57
N ARG A 212 -26.80 7.66 0.66
CA ARG A 212 -25.89 8.70 1.19
C ARG A 212 -25.61 8.51 2.68
N GLU A 213 -26.61 8.13 3.48
CA GLU A 213 -26.39 7.81 4.90
C GLU A 213 -25.48 6.59 5.09
N THR A 214 -25.64 5.56 4.25
CA THR A 214 -24.70 4.41 4.24
C THR A 214 -23.28 4.84 3.89
N ALA A 215 -23.10 5.67 2.85
CA ALA A 215 -21.80 6.21 2.48
C ALA A 215 -21.15 7.01 3.62
N LYS A 216 -21.95 7.88 4.28
CA LYS A 216 -21.53 8.66 5.44
C LYS A 216 -21.08 7.75 6.59
N GLY A 217 -21.84 6.71 6.90
CA GLY A 217 -21.49 5.73 7.93
C GLY A 217 -20.11 5.12 7.72
N TYR A 218 -19.78 4.71 6.49
CA TYR A 218 -18.46 4.17 6.18
C TYR A 218 -17.34 5.21 6.30
N PHE A 219 -17.56 6.46 5.86
CA PHE A 219 -16.57 7.53 6.04
C PHE A 219 -16.33 7.86 7.52
N GLU A 220 -17.38 7.89 8.33
CA GLU A 220 -17.28 8.10 9.77
C GLU A 220 -16.57 6.94 10.47
N GLU A 221 -16.82 5.70 10.03
CA GLU A 221 -16.12 4.53 10.53
C GLU A 221 -14.61 4.63 10.29
N VAL A 222 -14.18 4.96 9.07
CA VAL A 222 -12.76 5.13 8.74
C VAL A 222 -12.12 6.17 9.66
N ARG A 223 -12.78 7.34 9.80
CA ARG A 223 -12.26 8.43 10.63
C ARG A 223 -12.15 8.05 12.10
N ARG A 224 -13.12 7.29 12.63
CA ARG A 224 -13.17 6.92 14.05
C ARG A 224 -12.22 5.79 14.39
N ARG A 225 -12.17 4.74 13.55
CA ARG A 225 -11.35 3.53 13.81
C ARG A 225 -9.91 3.69 13.37
N PHE A 226 -9.64 4.50 12.34
CA PHE A 226 -8.32 4.59 11.71
C PHE A 226 -7.85 6.05 11.52
N PRO A 227 -7.87 6.89 12.57
CA PRO A 227 -7.71 8.35 12.47
C PRO A 227 -6.38 8.80 11.85
N GLU A 228 -5.33 7.97 11.93
CA GLU A 228 -3.99 8.29 11.44
C GLU A 228 -3.75 7.87 9.98
N THR A 229 -4.73 7.24 9.33
CA THR A 229 -4.59 6.75 7.97
C THR A 229 -4.89 7.82 6.93
N ARG A 230 -4.28 7.71 5.75
CA ARG A 230 -4.59 8.55 4.59
C ARG A 230 -6.09 8.53 4.28
N GLU A 231 -6.71 7.36 4.37
CA GLU A 231 -8.13 7.12 4.16
C GLU A 231 -9.00 7.96 5.10
N ALA A 232 -8.60 8.14 6.37
CA ALA A 232 -9.34 8.99 7.31
C ALA A 232 -9.30 10.47 6.91
N PHE A 233 -8.16 10.97 6.42
CA PHE A 233 -8.07 12.32 5.90
C PHE A 233 -8.96 12.51 4.66
N LEU A 234 -8.92 11.54 3.73
CA LEU A 234 -9.77 11.56 2.53
C LEU A 234 -11.27 11.47 2.88
N ALA A 235 -11.64 10.59 3.80
CA ALA A 235 -13.01 10.43 4.28
C ALA A 235 -13.54 11.72 4.91
N ARG A 236 -12.72 12.42 5.71
CA ARG A 236 -13.07 13.72 6.27
C ARG A 236 -13.39 14.74 5.19
N ASP A 237 -12.63 14.76 4.10
CA ASP A 237 -12.85 15.70 3.01
C ASP A 237 -14.09 15.33 2.18
N GLN A 238 -14.45 14.05 2.07
CA GLN A 238 -15.74 13.64 1.48
C GLN A 238 -16.92 14.03 2.35
N LEU A 239 -16.85 13.81 3.67
CA LEU A 239 -17.90 14.18 4.62
C LEU A 239 -18.22 15.69 4.60
N LYS A 240 -17.25 16.54 4.30
CA LYS A 240 -17.48 18.00 4.16
C LYS A 240 -18.23 18.40 2.89
N LYS A 241 -18.23 17.54 1.86
CA LYS A 241 -18.84 17.80 0.55
C LYS A 241 -20.26 17.25 0.43
N MET A 242 -20.63 16.32 1.31
CA MET A 242 -21.95 15.70 1.38
C MET A 242 -22.95 16.60 2.10
#